data_AF-A0A927FWW7-F1
#
_entry.id   AF-A0A927FWW7-F1
#
_cell.length_a   1.000
_cell.length_b   1.000
_cell.length_c   1.000
_cell.angle_alpha   90.00
_cell.angle_beta   90.00
_cell.angle_gamma   90.00
#
_symmetry.space_group_name_H-M   'P 1'
#
loop_
_entity.id
_entity.type
_entity.pdbx_description
1 polymer ?
#
loop_
_entity_poly.entity_id
_entity_poly.type
_entity_poly.pdbx_seq_one_letter_code
_entity_poly.pdbx_strand_id
1 'polypeptide(L)'
;MICRPLPLLLSLLTLVQAAGAVEVTVTSGAVTQFRGVGLDQPVDGLIFRGGMTLQSQEDTFGGLSSVTPTGPDQAIAFVTDRGNFVSGQLAYDASDRLLGFIGVQIDPIQNSGGKPLPRQFARDAEGMDTIWRDGMPVAVRVSFENLTRVADFAIADGRPGGAAREIPIPQWLTDLRTNESLEATCIAPSASPIAGSTVLIAESALDAEGNHRGELLGVKDKGPIGYRNSPIVNPTDCAFLPNGDLLILERGVALFSFVMALRRVPAAEVRPGNLMQGELLLSAEGGDIDNMESLMVHQSPGGETRIFIGSDNNFNGWQRSLMLEFALAE
;
A
#
# COMPACT_ATOMS: atom_id res chain seq x y z
N MET A 1 -27.41 11.14 -67.86
CA MET A 1 -27.08 11.50 -66.46
C MET A 1 -27.47 10.33 -65.58
N ILE A 2 -26.48 9.54 -65.15
CA ILE A 2 -26.68 8.33 -64.33
C ILE A 2 -26.43 8.75 -62.87
N CYS A 3 -27.50 8.88 -62.08
CA CYS A 3 -27.43 9.18 -60.66
C CYS A 3 -27.17 7.88 -59.88
N ARG A 4 -25.99 7.75 -59.26
CA ARG A 4 -25.67 6.67 -58.32
C ARG A 4 -26.24 7.01 -56.93
N PRO A 5 -26.87 6.06 -56.20
CA PRO A 5 -27.28 6.29 -54.82
C PRO A 5 -26.07 6.22 -53.88
N LEU A 6 -26.05 7.13 -52.91
CA LEU A 6 -25.05 7.32 -51.86
C LEU A 6 -25.20 6.22 -50.79
N PRO A 7 -24.11 5.62 -50.24
CA PRO A 7 -24.23 4.61 -49.21
C PRO A 7 -24.57 5.25 -47.86
N LEU A 8 -25.53 4.66 -47.16
CA LEU A 8 -25.93 5.02 -45.80
C LEU A 8 -24.85 4.50 -44.83
N LEU A 9 -24.07 5.40 -44.21
CA LEU A 9 -23.19 5.03 -43.09
C LEU A 9 -24.05 4.79 -41.85
N LEU A 10 -24.13 3.53 -41.40
CA LEU A 10 -24.58 3.20 -40.05
C LEU A 10 -23.45 3.56 -39.07
N SER A 11 -23.60 4.68 -38.38
CA SER A 11 -22.78 5.03 -37.22
C SER A 11 -23.21 4.16 -36.02
N LEU A 12 -22.42 3.13 -35.70
CA LEU A 12 -22.50 2.47 -34.41
C LEU A 12 -22.09 3.46 -33.32
N LEU A 13 -23.05 3.94 -32.53
CA LEU A 13 -22.75 4.58 -31.25
C LEU A 13 -22.27 3.50 -30.28
N THR A 14 -20.97 3.44 -30.03
CA THR A 14 -20.42 2.76 -28.86
C THR A 14 -20.72 3.62 -27.63
N LEU A 15 -21.66 3.17 -26.80
CA LEU A 15 -21.83 3.68 -25.45
C LEU A 15 -20.57 3.33 -24.66
N VAL A 16 -19.63 4.29 -24.56
CA VAL A 16 -18.55 4.21 -23.58
C VAL A 16 -19.20 4.39 -22.21
N GLN A 17 -19.53 3.30 -21.52
CA GLN A 17 -19.77 3.37 -20.09
C GLN A 17 -18.49 3.87 -19.44
N ALA A 18 -18.59 4.98 -18.70
CA ALA A 18 -17.52 5.36 -17.79
C ALA A 18 -17.33 4.19 -16.83
N ALA A 19 -16.11 3.66 -16.73
CA ALA A 19 -15.77 2.71 -15.68
C ALA A 19 -16.05 3.40 -14.34
N GLY A 20 -17.11 2.97 -13.66
CA GLY A 20 -17.55 3.49 -12.37
C GLY A 20 -17.21 2.52 -11.26
N ALA A 21 -17.41 2.97 -10.01
CA ALA A 21 -17.27 2.14 -8.82
C ALA A 21 -18.05 0.83 -8.97
N VAL A 22 -17.44 -0.28 -8.52
CA VAL A 22 -18.09 -1.59 -8.44
C VAL A 22 -18.19 -1.98 -6.97
N GLU A 23 -19.40 -2.31 -6.52
CA GLU A 23 -19.63 -2.90 -5.20
C GLU A 23 -19.25 -4.37 -5.23
N VAL A 24 -18.47 -4.81 -4.24
CA VAL A 24 -17.82 -6.12 -4.25
C VAL A 24 -18.20 -6.87 -2.97
N THR A 25 -18.63 -8.12 -3.13
CA THR A 25 -18.77 -9.03 -1.99
C THR A 25 -17.41 -9.64 -1.68
N VAL A 26 -16.94 -9.47 -0.44
CA VAL A 26 -15.71 -10.08 0.06
C VAL A 26 -16.06 -11.03 1.20
N THR A 27 -15.62 -12.28 1.11
CA THR A 27 -15.71 -13.27 2.18
C THR A 27 -14.40 -13.32 2.94
N SER A 28 -14.48 -13.43 4.27
CA SER A 28 -13.32 -13.53 5.15
C SER A 28 -13.22 -14.91 5.82
N GLY A 29 -11.99 -15.38 6.02
CA GLY A 29 -11.69 -16.57 6.81
C GLY A 29 -10.72 -16.22 7.92
N ALA A 30 -11.06 -16.52 9.18
CA ALA A 30 -10.22 -16.11 10.32
C ALA A 30 -8.87 -16.84 10.36
N VAL A 31 -7.82 -16.10 10.69
CA VAL A 31 -6.47 -16.60 10.97
C VAL A 31 -6.21 -16.42 12.46
N THR A 32 -6.13 -17.53 13.20
CA THR A 32 -6.06 -17.54 14.67
C THR A 32 -4.74 -18.03 15.23
N GLN A 33 -3.81 -18.40 14.35
CA GLN A 33 -2.45 -18.80 14.68
C GLN A 33 -1.47 -18.19 13.69
N PHE A 34 -0.25 -17.94 14.15
CA PHE A 34 0.87 -17.46 13.34
C PHE A 34 2.16 -17.98 13.95
N ARG A 35 3.03 -18.65 13.16
CA ARG A 35 4.30 -19.25 13.64
C ARG A 35 4.15 -20.11 14.89
N GLY A 36 3.03 -20.85 14.98
CA GLY A 36 2.70 -21.72 16.10
C GLY A 36 2.22 -21.03 17.38
N VAL A 37 2.15 -19.70 17.42
CA VAL A 37 1.55 -18.95 18.54
C VAL A 37 0.07 -18.69 18.28
N GLY A 38 -0.72 -18.64 19.35
CA GLY A 38 -2.14 -18.28 19.29
C GLY A 38 -2.38 -16.77 19.39
N LEU A 39 -3.65 -16.39 19.36
CA LEU A 39 -4.08 -15.01 19.65
C LEU A 39 -3.50 -14.53 21.00
N ASP A 40 -3.12 -13.25 21.04
CA ASP A 40 -2.60 -12.53 22.20
C ASP A 40 -1.29 -13.03 22.76
N GLN A 41 -0.59 -13.89 22.03
CA GLN A 41 0.71 -14.40 22.42
C GLN A 41 1.84 -13.60 21.75
N PRO A 42 2.98 -13.43 22.46
CA PRO A 42 4.16 -12.80 21.87
C PRO A 42 4.71 -13.61 20.69
N VAL A 43 5.16 -12.92 19.65
CA VAL A 43 5.94 -13.44 18.54
C VAL A 43 7.03 -12.42 18.18
N ASP A 44 8.28 -12.81 18.42
CA ASP A 44 9.44 -11.92 18.36
C ASP A 44 9.21 -10.61 19.16
N GLY A 45 9.31 -9.44 18.52
CA GLY A 45 9.08 -8.13 19.14
C GLY A 45 7.62 -7.66 19.14
N LEU A 46 6.68 -8.53 18.76
CA LEU A 46 5.26 -8.21 18.58
C LEU A 46 4.36 -9.15 19.39
N ILE A 47 3.06 -8.83 19.43
CA ILE A 47 1.99 -9.70 19.93
C ILE A 47 1.04 -9.99 18.77
N PHE A 48 0.77 -11.27 18.50
CA PHE A 48 -0.14 -11.65 17.43
C PHE A 48 -1.60 -11.43 17.84
N ARG A 49 -2.35 -10.66 17.04
CA ARG A 49 -3.74 -10.27 17.37
C ARG A 49 -4.77 -10.95 16.47
N GLY A 50 -4.32 -11.75 15.52
CA GLY A 50 -5.17 -12.48 14.58
C GLY A 50 -4.97 -11.99 13.16
N GLY A 51 -5.87 -12.41 12.30
CA GLY A 51 -5.85 -12.04 10.90
C GLY A 51 -7.05 -12.59 10.16
N MET A 52 -7.10 -12.36 8.87
CA MET A 52 -8.12 -12.89 7.98
C MET A 52 -7.54 -13.16 6.59
N THR A 53 -8.01 -14.20 5.93
CA THR A 53 -7.93 -14.30 4.48
C THR A 53 -9.13 -13.59 3.86
N LEU A 54 -8.94 -12.95 2.71
CA LEU A 54 -9.99 -12.31 1.93
C LEU A 54 -10.14 -13.03 0.59
N GLN A 55 -11.39 -13.19 0.15
CA GLN A 55 -11.72 -13.77 -1.15
C GLN A 55 -12.89 -13.02 -1.78
N SER A 56 -12.84 -12.83 -3.09
CA SER A 56 -13.95 -12.33 -3.89
C SER A 56 -14.01 -13.06 -5.22
N GLN A 57 -15.19 -13.08 -5.83
CA GLN A 57 -15.39 -13.56 -7.20
C GLN A 57 -15.20 -12.45 -8.25
N GLU A 58 -15.00 -11.21 -7.81
CA GLU A 58 -14.77 -10.06 -8.69
C GLU A 58 -13.32 -10.07 -9.18
N ASP A 59 -13.13 -10.19 -10.50
CA ASP A 59 -11.80 -10.31 -11.15
C ASP A 59 -10.87 -9.11 -10.90
N THR A 60 -11.43 -7.99 -10.44
CA THR A 60 -10.68 -6.76 -10.12
C THR A 60 -10.25 -6.68 -8.65
N PHE A 61 -10.68 -7.63 -7.81
CA PHE A 61 -10.27 -7.72 -6.42
C PHE A 61 -9.00 -8.59 -6.27
N GLY A 62 -7.90 -7.97 -5.89
CA GLY A 62 -6.56 -8.57 -5.81
C GLY A 62 -5.51 -7.51 -6.08
N GLY A 63 -4.24 -7.89 -6.20
CA GLY A 63 -3.18 -6.92 -6.48
C GLY A 63 -2.92 -5.98 -5.32
N LEU A 64 -3.22 -6.38 -4.07
CA LEU A 64 -3.32 -5.44 -2.94
C LEU A 64 -1.91 -5.00 -2.48
N SER A 65 -1.36 -3.97 -3.12
CA SER A 65 0.03 -3.55 -2.91
C SER A 65 0.24 -2.78 -1.61
N SER A 66 -0.54 -1.71 -1.34
CA SER A 66 -0.42 -0.91 -0.12
C SER A 66 -1.78 -0.48 0.43
N VAL A 67 -1.84 -0.13 1.73
CA VAL A 67 -3.07 0.14 2.47
C VAL A 67 -2.93 1.32 3.45
N THR A 68 -3.98 2.12 3.61
CA THR A 68 -3.98 3.26 4.54
C THR A 68 -5.37 3.54 5.11
N PRO A 69 -5.50 4.15 6.31
CA PRO A 69 -6.78 4.59 6.85
C PRO A 69 -7.30 5.81 6.09
N THR A 70 -8.54 5.76 5.61
CA THR A 70 -9.14 6.82 4.78
C THR A 70 -10.28 7.56 5.47
N GLY A 71 -10.62 7.19 6.70
CA GLY A 71 -11.74 7.78 7.42
C GLY A 71 -11.89 7.28 8.86
N PRO A 72 -12.92 7.77 9.57
CA PRO A 72 -13.34 7.18 10.83
C PRO A 72 -13.88 5.75 10.63
N ASP A 73 -14.29 5.12 11.72
CA ASP A 73 -15.01 3.83 11.70
C ASP A 73 -14.27 2.72 10.94
N GLN A 74 -12.94 2.70 11.08
CA GLN A 74 -12.06 1.71 10.46
C GLN A 74 -12.14 1.70 8.91
N ALA A 75 -12.50 2.84 8.31
CA ALA A 75 -12.45 3.02 6.88
C ALA A 75 -10.99 3.01 6.39
N ILE A 76 -10.72 2.15 5.42
CA ILE A 76 -9.41 1.99 4.79
C ILE A 76 -9.57 1.94 3.27
N ALA A 77 -8.46 2.14 2.57
CA ALA A 77 -8.35 1.78 1.16
C ALA A 77 -7.03 1.09 0.89
N PHE A 78 -7.06 0.14 -0.04
CA PHE A 78 -5.88 -0.38 -0.72
C PHE A 78 -5.68 0.32 -2.07
N VAL A 79 -4.44 0.39 -2.54
CA VAL A 79 -4.12 0.55 -3.96
C VAL A 79 -3.75 -0.80 -4.55
N THR A 80 -3.90 -0.94 -5.87
CA THR A 80 -3.51 -2.16 -6.56
C THR A 80 -2.56 -1.95 -7.73
N ASP A 81 -1.72 -2.94 -7.99
CA ASP A 81 -0.85 -3.04 -9.17
C ASP A 81 -1.66 -2.84 -10.50
N ARG A 82 -2.93 -3.23 -10.53
CA ARG A 82 -3.84 -3.01 -11.67
C ARG A 82 -4.49 -1.63 -11.71
N GLY A 83 -4.10 -0.71 -10.84
CA GLY A 83 -4.47 0.69 -10.86
C GLY A 83 -5.89 0.95 -10.39
N ASN A 84 -6.31 0.30 -9.29
CA ASN A 84 -7.58 0.57 -8.63
C ASN A 84 -7.36 0.99 -7.17
N PHE A 85 -8.32 1.73 -6.63
CA PHE A 85 -8.55 1.82 -5.19
C PHE A 85 -9.54 0.74 -4.79
N VAL A 86 -9.24 0.01 -3.71
CA VAL A 86 -10.19 -0.92 -3.07
C VAL A 86 -10.53 -0.38 -1.69
N SER A 87 -11.65 0.32 -1.58
CA SER A 87 -12.09 0.98 -0.35
C SER A 87 -13.08 0.11 0.42
N GLY A 88 -13.10 0.20 1.74
CA GLY A 88 -14.08 -0.47 2.58
C GLY A 88 -13.84 -0.17 4.06
N GLN A 89 -14.43 -1.00 4.93
CA GLN A 89 -14.27 -0.87 6.38
C GLN A 89 -13.79 -2.19 6.97
N LEU A 90 -12.80 -2.12 7.86
CA LEU A 90 -12.42 -3.27 8.67
C LEU A 90 -13.51 -3.49 9.73
N ALA A 91 -14.01 -4.72 9.81
CA ALA A 91 -14.95 -5.16 10.83
C ALA A 91 -14.19 -5.91 11.93
N TYR A 92 -14.55 -5.63 13.18
CA TYR A 92 -13.98 -6.28 14.36
C TYR A 92 -15.08 -6.99 15.16
N ASP A 93 -14.70 -8.07 15.85
CA ASP A 93 -15.58 -8.75 16.79
C ASP A 93 -15.60 -8.06 18.17
N ALA A 94 -16.38 -8.62 19.09
CA ALA A 94 -16.51 -8.08 20.45
C ALA A 94 -15.23 -8.19 21.31
N SER A 95 -14.23 -8.94 20.84
CA SER A 95 -12.92 -9.10 21.49
C SER A 95 -11.84 -8.24 20.83
N ASP A 96 -12.22 -7.29 19.98
CA ASP A 96 -11.30 -6.43 19.22
C ASP A 96 -10.38 -7.26 18.30
N ARG A 97 -10.94 -8.29 17.65
CA ARG A 97 -10.25 -9.11 16.65
C ARG A 97 -10.79 -8.84 15.26
N LEU A 98 -9.88 -8.78 14.30
CA LEU A 98 -10.21 -8.58 12.90
C LEU A 98 -11.12 -9.71 12.38
N LEU A 99 -12.30 -9.34 11.89
CA LEU A 99 -13.38 -10.26 11.50
C LEU A 99 -13.65 -10.24 9.99
N GLY A 100 -13.53 -9.08 9.35
CA GLY A 100 -13.84 -8.96 7.93
C GLY A 100 -13.48 -7.61 7.32
N PHE A 101 -13.68 -7.53 6.01
CA PHE A 101 -13.59 -6.31 5.21
C PHE A 101 -14.90 -6.12 4.46
N ILE A 102 -15.65 -5.08 4.81
CA ILE A 102 -17.06 -4.92 4.43
C ILE A 102 -17.30 -3.61 3.67
N GLY A 103 -18.43 -3.54 2.95
CA GLY A 103 -18.80 -2.36 2.18
C GLY A 103 -17.81 -2.05 1.06
N VAL A 104 -17.24 -3.09 0.46
CA VAL A 104 -16.08 -2.96 -0.43
C VAL A 104 -16.50 -2.34 -1.77
N GLN A 105 -15.75 -1.34 -2.21
CA GLN A 105 -15.90 -0.64 -3.46
C GLN A 105 -14.57 -0.60 -4.21
N ILE A 106 -14.60 -0.89 -5.50
CA ILE A 106 -13.43 -0.80 -6.39
C ILE A 106 -13.62 0.35 -7.36
N ASP A 107 -12.70 1.31 -7.31
CA ASP A 107 -12.70 2.52 -8.13
C ASP A 107 -11.42 2.60 -8.96
N PRO A 108 -11.49 2.79 -10.30
CA PRO A 108 -10.28 2.91 -11.11
C PRO A 108 -9.54 4.21 -10.80
N ILE A 109 -8.22 4.12 -10.65
CA ILE A 109 -7.36 5.29 -10.50
C ILE A 109 -7.41 6.12 -11.79
N GLN A 110 -7.57 7.44 -11.65
CA GLN A 110 -7.70 8.36 -12.77
C GLN A 110 -6.41 9.14 -13.01
N ASN A 111 -6.15 9.51 -14.26
CA ASN A 111 -5.10 10.48 -14.61
C ASN A 111 -5.51 11.92 -14.24
N SER A 112 -4.62 12.88 -14.50
CA SER A 112 -4.86 14.31 -14.26
C SER A 112 -6.02 14.91 -15.08
N GLY A 113 -6.45 14.22 -16.14
CA GLY A 113 -7.65 14.57 -16.91
C GLY A 113 -8.94 13.93 -16.40
N GLY A 114 -8.91 13.22 -15.27
CA GLY A 114 -10.08 12.52 -14.69
C GLY A 114 -10.53 11.30 -15.48
N LYS A 115 -9.62 10.67 -16.24
CA LYS A 115 -9.90 9.44 -17.00
C LYS A 115 -9.15 8.26 -16.39
N PRO A 116 -9.72 7.05 -16.38
CA PRO A 116 -9.00 5.84 -15.96
C PRO A 116 -7.65 5.72 -16.67
N LEU A 117 -6.65 5.24 -15.93
CA LEU A 117 -5.31 5.03 -16.48
C LEU A 117 -5.36 4.05 -17.67
N PRO A 118 -4.70 4.32 -18.80
CA PRO A 118 -5.00 3.65 -20.06
C PRO A 118 -4.36 2.27 -20.24
N ARG A 119 -3.25 1.97 -19.56
CA ARG A 119 -2.45 0.74 -19.75
C ARG A 119 -1.69 0.36 -18.47
N GLN A 120 -1.30 -0.91 -18.35
CA GLN A 120 -0.60 -1.44 -17.17
C GLN A 120 0.63 -0.62 -16.77
N PHE A 121 1.45 -0.23 -17.75
CA PHE A 121 2.64 0.62 -17.54
C PHE A 121 2.38 1.94 -16.79
N ALA A 122 1.13 2.42 -16.75
CA ALA A 122 0.78 3.64 -16.01
C ALA A 122 -0.01 3.38 -14.71
N ARG A 123 -0.38 2.11 -14.45
CA ARG A 123 -1.33 1.66 -13.43
C ARG A 123 -0.68 1.11 -12.16
N ASP A 124 0.48 0.46 -12.25
CA ASP A 124 1.21 -0.10 -11.09
C ASP A 124 1.30 0.92 -9.98
N ALA A 125 0.54 0.72 -8.93
CA ALA A 125 0.51 1.57 -7.76
C ALA A 125 0.94 0.73 -6.57
N GLU A 126 2.14 0.97 -6.05
CA GLU A 126 2.76 0.07 -5.07
C GLU A 126 2.75 0.63 -3.65
N GLY A 127 2.85 1.96 -3.49
CA GLY A 127 2.88 2.60 -2.18
C GLY A 127 1.79 3.65 -2.02
N MET A 128 1.19 3.71 -0.83
CA MET A 128 0.17 4.71 -0.52
C MET A 128 0.16 5.13 0.95
N ASP A 129 0.00 6.42 1.21
CA ASP A 129 -0.33 6.89 2.56
C ASP A 129 -1.26 8.10 2.57
N THR A 130 -1.96 8.29 3.69
CA THR A 130 -3.00 9.30 3.85
C THR A 130 -2.44 10.66 4.24
N ILE A 131 -2.90 11.68 3.54
CA ILE A 131 -2.65 13.08 3.86
C ILE A 131 -3.71 13.53 4.85
N TRP A 132 -3.28 13.79 6.09
CA TRP A 132 -4.11 14.33 7.15
C TRP A 132 -4.01 15.86 7.24
N ARG A 133 -5.14 16.52 7.49
CA ARG A 133 -5.25 17.95 7.81
C ARG A 133 -6.25 18.11 8.94
N ASP A 134 -5.83 18.74 10.03
CA ASP A 134 -6.67 18.99 11.21
C ASP A 134 -7.38 17.72 11.73
N GLY A 135 -6.67 16.58 11.70
CA GLY A 135 -7.21 15.28 12.15
C GLY A 135 -8.14 14.59 11.15
N MET A 136 -8.38 15.18 9.97
CA MET A 136 -9.22 14.63 8.93
C MET A 136 -8.38 14.13 7.74
N PRO A 137 -8.73 12.98 7.14
CA PRO A 137 -8.10 12.51 5.92
C PRO A 137 -8.66 13.32 4.74
N VAL A 138 -7.80 13.98 3.97
CA VAL A 138 -8.21 14.86 2.86
C VAL A 138 -7.82 14.33 1.48
N ALA A 139 -6.80 13.49 1.44
CA ALA A 139 -6.28 12.88 0.23
C ALA A 139 -5.44 11.66 0.60
N VAL A 140 -5.15 10.81 -0.39
CA VAL A 140 -4.05 9.84 -0.33
C VAL A 140 -2.94 10.28 -1.28
N ARG A 141 -1.69 9.96 -0.95
CA ARG A 141 -0.52 10.09 -1.82
C ARG A 141 -0.13 8.70 -2.27
N VAL A 142 -0.05 8.50 -3.59
CA VAL A 142 0.21 7.20 -4.20
C VAL A 142 1.48 7.28 -5.05
N SER A 143 2.41 6.34 -4.85
CA SER A 143 3.53 6.08 -5.76
C SER A 143 3.16 5.02 -6.79
N PHE A 144 3.72 5.17 -7.98
CA PHE A 144 3.53 4.26 -9.09
C PHE A 144 4.88 3.77 -9.59
N GLU A 145 4.88 2.56 -10.16
CA GLU A 145 6.02 2.02 -10.89
C GLU A 145 5.86 2.12 -12.39
N ASN A 146 6.85 1.60 -13.13
CA ASN A 146 6.91 1.57 -14.60
C ASN A 146 6.93 2.97 -15.23
N LEU A 147 5.83 3.71 -15.13
CA LEU A 147 5.83 5.16 -15.22
C LEU A 147 6.03 5.74 -13.82
N THR A 148 7.23 5.57 -13.26
CA THR A 148 7.57 6.05 -11.91
C THR A 148 7.19 7.52 -11.72
N ARG A 149 6.24 7.74 -10.81
CA ARG A 149 5.63 9.04 -10.48
C ARG A 149 4.93 8.95 -9.12
N VAL A 150 4.60 10.11 -8.57
CA VAL A 150 3.79 10.23 -7.36
C VAL A 150 2.61 11.17 -7.63
N ALA A 151 1.43 10.85 -7.12
CA ALA A 151 0.26 11.71 -7.26
C ALA A 151 -0.64 11.65 -6.03
N ASP A 152 -1.32 12.76 -5.76
CA ASP A 152 -2.34 12.85 -4.72
C ASP A 152 -3.74 12.66 -5.33
N PHE A 153 -4.62 11.98 -4.58
CA PHE A 153 -6.02 11.74 -4.92
C PHE A 153 -6.90 12.19 -3.77
N ALA A 154 -7.98 12.90 -4.04
CA ALA A 154 -8.86 13.40 -3.00
C ALA A 154 -9.61 12.25 -2.33
N ILE A 155 -9.91 12.40 -1.04
CA ILE A 155 -10.81 11.50 -0.32
C ILE A 155 -12.19 12.16 -0.23
N ALA A 156 -13.22 11.43 -0.63
CA ALA A 156 -14.62 11.80 -0.45
C ALA A 156 -15.38 10.61 0.15
N ASP A 157 -16.08 10.84 1.26
CA ASP A 157 -16.85 9.81 1.98
C ASP A 157 -16.02 8.54 2.29
N GLY A 158 -14.77 8.73 2.74
CA GLY A 158 -13.85 7.64 3.07
C GLY A 158 -13.25 6.91 1.86
N ARG A 159 -13.50 7.38 0.64
CA ARG A 159 -13.01 6.75 -0.60
C ARG A 159 -12.05 7.68 -1.36
N PRO A 160 -10.82 7.22 -1.66
CA PRO A 160 -9.95 7.92 -2.59
C PRO A 160 -10.50 7.92 -4.01
N GLY A 161 -10.26 9.01 -4.75
CA GLY A 161 -10.62 9.07 -6.16
C GLY A 161 -10.41 10.44 -6.80
N GLY A 162 -11.06 10.62 -7.95
CA GLY A 162 -10.95 11.84 -8.75
C GLY A 162 -9.63 11.95 -9.52
N ALA A 163 -9.44 13.09 -10.19
CA ALA A 163 -8.27 13.32 -11.04
C ALA A 163 -6.98 13.40 -10.23
N ALA A 164 -5.94 12.71 -10.69
CA ALA A 164 -4.61 12.75 -10.08
C ALA A 164 -4.03 14.17 -10.05
N ARG A 165 -3.47 14.55 -8.90
CA ARG A 165 -2.62 15.74 -8.77
C ARG A 165 -1.17 15.31 -8.63
N GLU A 166 -0.39 15.43 -9.70
CA GLU A 166 1.01 15.03 -9.72
C GLU A 166 1.86 15.76 -8.66
N ILE A 167 2.76 14.99 -8.04
CA ILE A 167 3.73 15.46 -7.06
C ILE A 167 5.12 15.42 -7.70
N PRO A 168 5.84 16.55 -7.75
CA PRO A 168 7.19 16.57 -8.29
C PRO A 168 8.14 15.68 -7.49
N ILE A 169 8.81 14.78 -8.19
CA ILE A 169 9.89 13.94 -7.66
C ILE A 169 11.20 14.28 -8.39
N PRO A 170 12.38 13.99 -7.80
CA PRO A 170 13.65 14.14 -8.49
C PRO A 170 13.70 13.42 -9.84
N GLN A 171 14.47 13.99 -10.78
CA GLN A 171 14.60 13.43 -12.12
C GLN A 171 15.10 11.98 -12.09
N TRP A 172 16.04 11.65 -11.20
CA TRP A 172 16.59 10.30 -11.10
C TRP A 172 15.53 9.24 -10.75
N LEU A 173 14.49 9.57 -9.96
CA LEU A 173 13.35 8.68 -9.71
C LEU A 173 12.41 8.64 -10.92
N THR A 174 12.19 9.78 -11.56
CA THR A 174 11.43 9.84 -12.81
C THR A 174 12.10 9.04 -13.93
N ASP A 175 13.41 8.85 -13.92
CA ASP A 175 14.12 8.09 -14.94
C ASP A 175 14.03 6.57 -14.71
N LEU A 176 13.65 6.13 -13.51
CA LEU A 176 13.32 4.73 -13.27
C LEU A 176 12.04 4.41 -14.06
N ARG A 177 12.12 3.40 -14.91
CA ARG A 177 11.02 2.97 -15.79
C ARG A 177 10.86 1.44 -15.78
N THR A 178 10.86 0.88 -14.59
CA THR A 178 10.86 -0.55 -14.29
C THR A 178 9.78 -0.88 -13.25
N ASN A 179 9.44 -2.16 -13.13
CA ASN A 179 8.51 -2.74 -12.14
C ASN A 179 9.21 -3.14 -10.82
N GLU A 180 10.25 -2.36 -10.46
CA GLU A 180 11.09 -2.50 -9.25
C GLU A 180 11.65 -1.11 -8.88
N SER A 181 10.86 -0.07 -9.14
CA SER A 181 11.13 1.34 -8.91
C SER A 181 10.66 1.78 -7.51
N LEU A 182 9.55 2.50 -7.35
CA LEU A 182 9.06 2.98 -6.06
C LEU A 182 8.14 1.96 -5.40
N GLU A 183 8.61 1.34 -4.33
CA GLU A 183 7.84 0.38 -3.52
C GLU A 183 7.16 1.06 -2.34
N ALA A 184 7.94 1.75 -1.49
CA ALA A 184 7.42 2.28 -0.23
C ALA A 184 7.19 3.80 -0.28
N THR A 185 6.00 4.23 0.15
CA THR A 185 5.61 5.64 0.30
C THR A 185 4.87 5.87 1.61
N CYS A 186 5.45 6.67 2.51
CA CYS A 186 4.82 7.00 3.79
C CYS A 186 5.02 8.47 4.17
N ILE A 187 4.10 9.02 4.96
CA ILE A 187 4.07 10.41 5.39
C ILE A 187 4.35 10.48 6.89
N ALA A 188 5.38 11.24 7.24
CA ALA A 188 5.82 11.33 8.63
C ALA A 188 4.79 12.05 9.53
N PRO A 189 4.42 11.47 10.69
CA PRO A 189 3.49 12.09 11.62
C PRO A 189 4.16 13.24 12.39
N SER A 190 3.36 13.99 13.13
CA SER A 190 3.84 15.15 13.91
C SER A 190 4.92 14.82 14.95
N ALA A 191 4.98 13.57 15.43
CA ALA A 191 6.00 13.10 16.37
C ALA A 191 7.38 12.87 15.71
N SER A 192 7.43 12.77 14.38
CA SER A 192 8.67 12.56 13.64
C SER A 192 9.47 13.87 13.47
N PRO A 193 10.82 13.82 13.49
CA PRO A 193 11.66 14.99 13.17
C PRO A 193 11.44 15.58 11.78
N ILE A 194 10.89 14.78 10.86
CA ILE A 194 10.57 15.14 9.48
C ILE A 194 9.05 15.29 9.25
N ALA A 195 8.31 15.70 10.30
CA ALA A 195 6.86 15.80 10.28
C ALA A 195 6.27 16.43 9.00
N GLY A 196 5.36 15.71 8.35
CA GLY A 196 4.68 16.10 7.12
C GLY A 196 5.45 15.80 5.83
N SER A 197 6.71 15.36 5.92
CA SER A 197 7.48 14.93 4.75
C SER A 197 7.06 13.55 4.28
N THR A 198 7.11 13.35 2.97
CA THR A 198 6.96 12.04 2.35
C THR A 198 8.31 11.36 2.25
N VAL A 199 8.39 10.13 2.75
CA VAL A 199 9.49 9.19 2.54
C VAL A 199 9.15 8.36 1.30
N LEU A 200 10.09 8.30 0.35
CA LEU A 200 10.04 7.42 -0.80
C LEU A 200 11.24 6.47 -0.75
N ILE A 201 11.02 5.17 -0.94
CA ILE A 201 12.09 4.16 -1.02
C ILE A 201 11.89 3.34 -2.29
N ALA A 202 12.99 3.13 -3.03
CA ALA A 202 12.98 2.32 -4.24
C ALA A 202 13.60 0.94 -4.03
N GLU A 203 13.11 -0.09 -4.74
CA GLU A 203 13.64 -1.46 -4.66
C GLU A 203 14.96 -1.60 -5.42
N SER A 204 14.94 -1.57 -6.75
CA SER A 204 16.13 -1.91 -7.57
C SER A 204 17.06 -0.71 -7.83
N ALA A 205 16.75 0.47 -7.29
CA ALA A 205 17.66 1.61 -7.33
C ALA A 205 18.70 1.53 -6.21
N LEU A 206 19.73 0.72 -6.40
CA LEU A 206 20.78 0.49 -5.41
C LEU A 206 21.96 1.47 -5.55
N ASP A 207 22.63 1.77 -4.43
CA ASP A 207 23.94 2.41 -4.42
C ASP A 207 25.10 1.41 -4.67
N ALA A 208 26.34 1.88 -4.64
CA ALA A 208 27.52 1.05 -4.92
C ALA A 208 27.74 -0.05 -3.88
N GLU A 209 27.21 0.14 -2.68
CA GLU A 209 27.27 -0.80 -1.56
C GLU A 209 26.04 -1.73 -1.50
N GLY A 210 25.11 -1.59 -2.46
CA GLY A 210 23.90 -2.39 -2.53
C GLY A 210 22.77 -1.93 -1.61
N ASN A 211 22.84 -0.71 -1.04
CA ASN A 211 21.73 -0.18 -0.25
C ASN A 211 20.68 0.46 -1.17
N HIS A 212 19.42 0.33 -0.80
CA HIS A 212 18.29 0.94 -1.49
C HIS A 212 18.35 2.46 -1.38
N ARG A 213 18.05 3.15 -2.50
CA ARG A 213 17.99 4.61 -2.53
C ARG A 213 16.57 5.10 -2.32
N GLY A 214 16.45 6.22 -1.62
CA GLY A 214 15.19 6.91 -1.42
C GLY A 214 15.35 8.42 -1.40
N GLU A 215 14.23 9.11 -1.25
CA GLU A 215 14.17 10.57 -1.20
C GLU A 215 13.11 11.01 -0.19
N LEU A 216 13.45 12.04 0.60
CA LEU A 216 12.49 12.80 1.38
C LEU A 216 11.97 13.98 0.54
N LEU A 217 10.65 14.11 0.41
CA LEU A 217 10.01 15.21 -0.34
C LEU A 217 9.61 16.41 0.54
N GLY A 218 10.25 16.54 1.71
CA GLY A 218 10.04 17.64 2.63
C GLY A 218 10.43 19.02 2.08
N VAL A 219 10.27 20.05 2.89
CA VAL A 219 10.68 21.42 2.53
C VAL A 219 12.06 21.76 3.07
N LYS A 220 12.29 21.52 4.37
CA LYS A 220 13.58 21.83 5.06
C LYS A 220 14.50 20.62 5.17
N ASP A 221 13.90 19.46 5.06
CA ASP A 221 14.38 18.11 5.25
C ASP A 221 14.27 17.32 3.93
N LYS A 222 14.21 18.04 2.81
CA LYS A 222 14.34 17.43 1.48
C LYS A 222 15.72 16.82 1.31
N GLY A 223 15.79 15.65 0.71
CA GLY A 223 17.06 15.10 0.25
C GLY A 223 17.09 13.58 0.21
N PRO A 224 18.24 13.01 -0.18
CA PRO A 224 18.38 11.57 -0.33
C PRO A 224 18.37 10.87 1.03
N ILE A 225 17.89 9.63 1.04
CA ILE A 225 18.05 8.67 2.15
C ILE A 225 18.54 7.35 1.58
N GLY A 226 19.23 6.57 2.39
CA GLY A 226 19.58 5.19 2.09
C GLY A 226 18.82 4.23 3.00
N TYR A 227 18.53 3.03 2.52
CA TYR A 227 17.99 1.95 3.32
C TYR A 227 18.76 0.66 3.09
N ARG A 228 19.20 0.02 4.19
CA ARG A 228 19.83 -1.29 4.18
C ARG A 228 18.83 -2.33 4.67
N ASN A 229 18.46 -3.21 3.75
CA ASN A 229 17.58 -4.35 3.97
C ASN A 229 18.27 -5.48 4.73
N SER A 230 17.46 -6.40 5.26
CA SER A 230 17.95 -7.73 5.63
C SER A 230 18.39 -8.50 4.36
N PRO A 231 19.33 -9.46 4.44
CA PRO A 231 19.64 -10.31 3.30
C PRO A 231 18.37 -10.95 2.72
N ILE A 232 18.36 -11.21 1.42
CA ILE A 232 17.33 -11.97 0.67
C ILE A 232 15.92 -11.37 0.61
N VAL A 233 15.69 -10.17 1.15
CA VAL A 233 14.40 -9.44 1.12
C VAL A 233 14.61 -8.00 0.67
N ASN A 234 13.63 -7.38 0.03
CA ASN A 234 13.64 -5.97 -0.40
C ASN A 234 12.49 -5.20 0.27
N PRO A 235 12.57 -3.87 0.44
CA PRO A 235 11.48 -3.09 1.02
C PRO A 235 10.26 -3.11 0.10
N THR A 236 9.08 -3.33 0.66
CA THR A 236 7.81 -3.35 -0.08
C THR A 236 6.85 -2.25 0.35
N ASP A 237 6.81 -1.89 1.64
CA ASP A 237 5.99 -0.76 2.11
C ASP A 237 6.53 -0.18 3.43
N CYS A 238 6.03 0.98 3.83
CA CYS A 238 6.41 1.65 5.06
C CYS A 238 5.24 2.32 5.78
N ALA A 239 5.31 2.39 7.10
CA ALA A 239 4.32 3.07 7.91
C ALA A 239 4.95 3.64 9.18
N PHE A 240 4.50 4.81 9.61
CA PHE A 240 5.00 5.40 10.86
C PHE A 240 4.18 4.96 12.07
N LEU A 241 4.90 4.65 13.16
CA LEU A 241 4.31 4.49 14.48
C LEU A 241 3.90 5.85 15.07
N PRO A 242 2.97 5.89 16.05
CA PRO A 242 2.54 7.14 16.68
C PRO A 242 3.67 7.94 17.34
N ASN A 243 4.74 7.26 17.77
CA ASN A 243 5.92 7.88 18.36
C ASN A 243 6.89 8.49 17.31
N GLY A 244 6.61 8.33 16.01
CA GLY A 244 7.42 8.86 14.92
C GLY A 244 8.48 7.89 14.39
N ASP A 245 8.61 6.69 14.96
CA ASP A 245 9.47 5.64 14.41
C ASP A 245 8.88 5.12 13.09
N LEU A 246 9.75 4.76 12.16
CA LEU A 246 9.36 4.26 10.85
C LEU A 246 9.41 2.73 10.85
N LEU A 247 8.32 2.09 10.46
CA LEU A 247 8.29 0.68 10.12
C LEU A 247 8.55 0.50 8.63
N ILE A 248 9.36 -0.49 8.28
CA ILE A 248 9.59 -0.91 6.90
C ILE A 248 9.29 -2.40 6.81
N LEU A 249 8.37 -2.75 5.93
CA LEU A 249 8.08 -4.13 5.53
C LEU A 249 9.06 -4.52 4.44
N GLU A 250 9.61 -5.72 4.58
CA GLU A 250 10.52 -6.32 3.61
C GLU A 250 9.96 -7.67 3.16
N ARG A 251 10.11 -7.98 1.88
CA ARG A 251 9.69 -9.24 1.27
C ARG A 251 10.76 -9.79 0.35
N GLY A 252 10.88 -11.11 0.32
CA GLY A 252 11.69 -11.81 -0.65
C GLY A 252 11.14 -13.20 -0.95
N VAL A 253 11.81 -13.89 -1.86
CA VAL A 253 11.48 -15.27 -2.25
C VAL A 253 12.66 -16.17 -1.93
N ALA A 254 12.40 -17.23 -1.16
CA ALA A 254 13.38 -18.25 -0.81
C ALA A 254 12.87 -19.63 -1.28
N LEU A 255 13.58 -20.24 -2.22
CA LEU A 255 13.20 -21.49 -2.91
C LEU A 255 11.82 -21.38 -3.58
N PHE A 256 10.76 -21.77 -2.88
CA PHE A 256 9.37 -21.81 -3.33
C PHE A 256 8.41 -21.19 -2.31
N SER A 257 8.93 -20.36 -1.41
CA SER A 257 8.14 -19.67 -0.39
C SER A 257 8.57 -18.23 -0.26
N PHE A 258 7.71 -17.43 0.36
CA PHE A 258 8.02 -16.06 0.74
C PHE A 258 8.80 -16.05 2.06
N VAL A 259 9.61 -15.02 2.20
CA VAL A 259 10.22 -14.60 3.45
C VAL A 259 9.87 -13.12 3.63
N MET A 260 9.56 -12.73 4.87
CA MET A 260 9.35 -11.34 5.22
C MET A 260 10.16 -10.93 6.44
N ALA A 261 10.41 -9.64 6.55
CA ALA A 261 10.90 -8.99 7.75
C ALA A 261 10.13 -7.68 7.98
N LEU A 262 9.90 -7.34 9.24
CA LEU A 262 9.43 -6.03 9.64
C LEU A 262 10.52 -5.38 10.49
N ARG A 263 10.97 -4.20 10.09
CA ARG A 263 12.00 -3.46 10.83
C ARG A 263 11.46 -2.16 11.38
N ARG A 264 11.96 -1.74 12.54
CA ARG A 264 11.72 -0.42 13.15
C ARG A 264 12.96 0.44 13.04
N VAL A 265 12.86 1.53 12.30
CA VAL A 265 13.88 2.58 12.23
C VAL A 265 13.52 3.67 13.24
N PRO A 266 14.39 3.99 14.20
CA PRO A 266 14.16 5.08 15.14
C PRO A 266 13.90 6.41 14.43
N ALA A 267 12.96 7.21 14.93
CA ALA A 267 12.54 8.47 14.29
C ALA A 267 13.72 9.41 13.97
N ALA A 268 14.73 9.46 14.85
CA ALA A 268 15.93 10.29 14.70
C ALA A 268 16.86 9.86 13.54
N GLU A 269 16.73 8.63 13.07
CA GLU A 269 17.50 8.10 11.93
C GLU A 269 16.83 8.40 10.59
N VAL A 270 15.53 8.73 10.58
CA VAL A 270 14.79 9.10 9.37
C VAL A 270 15.06 10.56 9.04
N ARG A 271 16.19 10.82 8.38
CA ARG A 271 16.65 12.18 8.04
C ARG A 271 17.51 12.18 6.78
N PRO A 272 17.62 13.32 6.07
CA PRO A 272 18.45 13.43 4.87
C PRO A 272 19.90 12.98 5.10
N GLY A 273 20.43 12.28 4.10
CA GLY A 273 21.81 11.79 4.05
C GLY A 273 22.12 10.65 5.02
N ASN A 274 21.12 10.11 5.73
CA ASN A 274 21.33 8.96 6.60
C ASN A 274 21.11 7.64 5.86
N LEU A 275 21.88 6.62 6.24
CA LEU A 275 21.62 5.23 5.87
C LEU A 275 20.84 4.59 7.01
N MET A 276 19.57 4.28 6.76
CA MET A 276 18.68 3.61 7.70
C MET A 276 18.89 2.10 7.61
N GLN A 277 18.74 1.42 8.74
CA GLN A 277 18.70 -0.05 8.78
C GLN A 277 17.60 -0.52 9.73
N GLY A 278 17.43 0.15 10.87
CA GLY A 278 16.44 -0.21 11.88
C GLY A 278 16.75 -1.53 12.58
N GLU A 279 15.96 -1.86 13.59
CA GLU A 279 16.00 -3.15 14.30
C GLU A 279 14.93 -4.10 13.77
N LEU A 280 15.21 -5.41 13.77
CA LEU A 280 14.24 -6.42 13.36
C LEU A 280 13.17 -6.59 14.46
N LEU A 281 11.90 -6.40 14.11
CA LEU A 281 10.76 -6.64 15.01
C LEU A 281 10.12 -8.01 14.81
N LEU A 282 9.99 -8.44 13.55
CA LEU A 282 9.37 -9.69 13.18
C LEU A 282 10.04 -10.25 11.92
N SER A 283 10.29 -11.55 11.89
CA SER A 283 10.54 -12.26 10.62
C SER A 283 9.64 -13.48 10.49
N ALA A 284 9.36 -13.88 9.26
CA ALA A 284 8.59 -15.07 8.98
C ALA A 284 8.93 -15.63 7.59
N GLU A 285 8.68 -16.91 7.41
CA GLU A 285 8.79 -17.62 6.14
C GLU A 285 7.74 -18.74 6.09
N GLY A 286 7.46 -19.26 4.90
CA GLY A 286 6.58 -20.43 4.78
C GLY A 286 5.08 -20.09 4.72
N GLY A 287 4.26 -21.06 5.11
CA GLY A 287 2.79 -21.00 4.95
C GLY A 287 2.05 -20.05 5.86
N ASP A 288 2.72 -19.44 6.85
CA ASP A 288 2.14 -18.42 7.73
C ASP A 288 2.08 -17.05 7.05
N ILE A 289 2.77 -16.87 5.93
CA ILE A 289 2.82 -15.64 5.15
C ILE A 289 2.57 -15.90 3.66
N ASP A 290 2.53 -14.83 2.88
CA ASP A 290 2.40 -14.85 1.42
C ASP A 290 3.22 -13.70 0.82
N ASN A 291 2.88 -13.17 -0.36
CA ASN A 291 3.53 -11.99 -0.96
C ASN A 291 3.24 -10.70 -0.15
N MET A 292 3.82 -10.58 1.05
CA MET A 292 3.55 -9.48 1.98
C MET A 292 4.03 -8.13 1.43
N GLU A 293 3.08 -7.26 1.11
CA GLU A 293 3.35 -6.00 0.41
C GLU A 293 2.67 -4.81 1.07
N SER A 294 1.54 -4.96 1.74
CA SER A 294 0.87 -3.81 2.38
C SER A 294 1.23 -3.67 3.85
N LEU A 295 1.50 -2.45 4.31
CA LEU A 295 1.75 -2.13 5.71
C LEU A 295 0.92 -0.92 6.16
N MET A 296 0.24 -1.05 7.29
CA MET A 296 -0.48 0.07 7.91
C MET A 296 -0.33 0.03 9.43
N VAL A 297 -0.19 1.21 10.03
CA VAL A 297 -0.35 1.40 11.47
C VAL A 297 -1.67 2.12 11.73
N HIS A 298 -2.51 1.55 12.58
CA HIS A 298 -3.83 2.11 12.87
C HIS A 298 -4.26 1.85 14.31
N GLN A 299 -5.38 2.45 14.74
CA GLN A 299 -5.96 2.22 16.06
C GLN A 299 -7.16 1.29 15.92
N SER A 300 -7.14 0.16 16.63
CA SER A 300 -8.31 -0.72 16.69
C SER A 300 -9.51 -0.01 17.34
N PRO A 301 -10.73 -0.55 17.21
CA PRO A 301 -11.89 -0.06 17.97
C PRO A 301 -11.65 -0.01 19.48
N GLY A 302 -10.86 -0.95 20.03
CA GLY A 302 -10.41 -0.96 21.42
C GLY A 302 -9.38 0.13 21.79
N GLY A 303 -8.86 0.87 20.81
CA GLY A 303 -7.90 1.96 20.99
C GLY A 303 -6.43 1.49 21.07
N GLU A 304 -6.15 0.22 20.77
CA GLU A 304 -4.78 -0.30 20.74
C GLU A 304 -4.12 0.01 19.40
N THR A 305 -2.84 0.36 19.41
CA THR A 305 -2.06 0.53 18.18
C THR A 305 -1.81 -0.83 17.54
N ARG A 306 -2.29 -0.98 16.32
CA ARG A 306 -2.20 -2.18 15.51
C ARG A 306 -1.23 -1.96 14.35
N ILE A 307 -0.45 -2.98 14.06
CA ILE A 307 0.35 -3.11 12.84
C ILE A 307 -0.37 -4.13 11.97
N PHE A 308 -0.92 -3.66 10.86
CA PHE A 308 -1.60 -4.46 9.85
C PHE A 308 -0.61 -4.77 8.73
N ILE A 309 -0.47 -6.04 8.38
CA ILE A 309 0.37 -6.52 7.28
C ILE A 309 -0.52 -7.30 6.31
N GLY A 310 -0.53 -6.89 5.04
CA GLY A 310 -1.33 -7.51 3.99
C GLY A 310 -0.47 -8.12 2.88
N SER A 311 -0.99 -9.15 2.23
CA SER A 311 -0.35 -9.74 1.05
C SER A 311 -1.09 -9.46 -0.25
N ASP A 312 -0.31 -9.31 -1.30
CA ASP A 312 -0.79 -9.36 -2.68
C ASP A 312 -0.92 -10.82 -3.15
N ASN A 313 -2.01 -11.12 -3.85
CA ASN A 313 -2.17 -12.40 -4.54
C ASN A 313 -1.70 -12.40 -6.00
N ASN A 314 -1.17 -11.28 -6.52
CA ASN A 314 -0.80 -11.07 -7.93
C ASN A 314 -1.92 -11.51 -8.91
N PHE A 315 -3.18 -11.48 -8.47
CA PHE A 315 -4.33 -12.04 -9.18
C PHE A 315 -4.19 -13.51 -9.61
N ASN A 316 -3.42 -14.32 -8.86
CA ASN A 316 -3.29 -15.75 -9.08
C ASN A 316 -3.98 -16.55 -7.95
N GLY A 317 -4.43 -17.75 -8.29
CA GLY A 317 -5.17 -18.61 -7.34
C GLY A 317 -4.29 -19.37 -6.35
N TRP A 318 -2.96 -19.23 -6.41
CA TRP A 318 -2.02 -19.94 -5.54
C TRP A 318 -1.57 -19.10 -4.34
N GLN A 319 -1.60 -17.77 -4.48
CA GLN A 319 -1.35 -16.82 -3.42
C GLN A 319 -2.66 -16.39 -2.76
N ARG A 320 -2.57 -15.98 -1.50
CA ARG A 320 -3.71 -15.54 -0.69
C ARG A 320 -3.70 -14.02 -0.59
N SER A 321 -4.89 -13.42 -0.49
CA SER A 321 -5.04 -12.09 0.11
C SER A 321 -5.14 -12.30 1.62
N LEU A 322 -3.99 -12.33 2.30
CA LEU A 322 -3.83 -12.60 3.72
C LEU A 322 -3.58 -11.29 4.45
N MET A 323 -4.34 -11.04 5.50
CA MET A 323 -4.25 -9.87 6.36
C MET A 323 -3.91 -10.34 7.77
N LEU A 324 -2.81 -9.86 8.33
CA LEU A 324 -2.35 -10.18 9.67
C LEU A 324 -2.31 -8.91 10.50
N GLU A 325 -2.72 -9.01 11.76
CA GLU A 325 -2.70 -7.90 12.70
C GLU A 325 -1.86 -8.23 13.93
N PHE A 326 -1.00 -7.29 14.30
CA PHE A 326 -0.10 -7.39 15.43
C PHE A 326 -0.21 -6.14 16.32
N ALA A 327 0.29 -6.24 17.54
CA ALA A 327 0.61 -5.09 18.37
C ALA A 327 2.11 -5.11 18.71
N LEU A 328 2.66 -3.95 19.09
CA LEU A 328 4.00 -3.92 19.69
C LEU A 328 3.98 -4.66 21.02
N ALA A 329 5.02 -5.46 21.30
CA ALA A 329 5.24 -5.95 22.65
C ALA A 329 5.68 -4.79 23.56
N GLU A 330 5.17 -4.76 24.80
CA GLU A 330 5.62 -3.84 25.84
C GLU A 330 7.05 -4.13 26.32
#